data_AF-A0A7W2RC41-F1
#
_entry.id   AF-A0A7W2RC41-F1
#
_cell.length_a   1.000
_cell.length_b   1.000
_cell.length_c   1.000
_cell.angle_alpha   90.00
_cell.angle_beta   90.00
_cell.angle_gamma   90.00
#
_symmetry.space_group_name_H-M   'P 1'
#
loop_
_entity.id
_entity.type
_entity.pdbx_description
1 polymer ?
#
loop_
_entity_poly.entity_id
_entity_poly.type
_entity_poly.pdbx_seq_one_letter_code
_entity_poly.pdbx_strand_id
1 'polypeptide(L)'
;MMRYNVAGITSIIILLLVTQSYSPKAMAYNVAQNICEFVAADDKRRFRSLLKTQRIKIRSIFDDITCNGKNILFFAAASNANNVGEMIIKKLPKKVLGELVDELILASPTLGALAKERSG
;
A
#
# COMPACT_ATOMS: atom_id res chain seq x y z
N MET A 1 -22.22 -60.51 13.38
CA MET A 1 -22.69 -59.84 12.15
C MET A 1 -23.03 -58.39 12.51
N MET A 2 -22.10 -57.47 12.29
CA MET A 2 -22.20 -56.09 12.73
C MET A 2 -22.75 -55.24 11.57
N ARG A 3 -23.99 -54.76 11.71
CA ARG A 3 -24.69 -53.96 10.71
C ARG A 3 -24.21 -52.52 10.84
N TYR A 4 -23.26 -52.12 10.02
CA TYR A 4 -22.77 -50.75 9.99
C TYR A 4 -23.63 -49.90 9.05
N ASN A 5 -24.34 -48.92 9.62
CA ASN A 5 -25.14 -47.95 8.86
C ASN A 5 -24.22 -46.95 8.15
N VAL A 6 -24.30 -46.90 6.83
CA VAL A 6 -23.54 -45.98 5.96
C VAL A 6 -23.65 -44.52 6.41
N ALA A 7 -24.79 -44.11 6.97
CA ALA A 7 -25.01 -42.76 7.52
C ALA A 7 -24.13 -42.42 8.74
N GLY A 8 -23.78 -43.42 9.57
CA GLY A 8 -22.91 -43.21 10.73
C GLY A 8 -21.44 -43.08 10.36
N ILE A 9 -21.02 -43.74 9.27
CA ILE A 9 -19.64 -43.71 8.77
C ILE A 9 -19.38 -42.39 8.03
N THR A 10 -20.37 -41.86 7.29
CA THR A 10 -20.27 -40.57 6.59
C THR A 10 -20.21 -39.37 7.55
N SER A 11 -20.89 -39.43 8.70
CA SER A 11 -20.86 -38.33 9.69
C SER A 11 -19.49 -38.14 10.35
N ILE A 12 -18.69 -39.20 10.46
CA ILE A 12 -17.37 -39.15 11.12
C ILE A 12 -16.30 -38.52 10.21
N ILE A 13 -16.48 -38.63 8.88
CA ILE A 13 -15.52 -38.12 7.89
C ILE A 13 -15.63 -36.59 7.72
N ILE A 14 -16.82 -36.01 7.89
CA ILE A 14 -17.07 -34.57 7.72
C ILE A 14 -16.44 -33.75 8.86
N LEU A 15 -16.25 -34.34 10.06
CA LEU A 15 -15.74 -33.64 11.24
C LEU A 15 -14.21 -33.39 11.20
N LEU A 16 -13.47 -34.02 10.29
CA LEU A 16 -12.00 -33.97 10.24
C LEU A 16 -11.43 -32.87 9.32
N LEU A 17 -12.25 -32.11 8.59
CA LEU A 17 -11.76 -31.17 7.56
C LEU A 17 -11.65 -29.68 7.98
N VAL A 18 -11.93 -29.31 9.23
CA VAL A 18 -11.91 -27.89 9.63
C VAL A 18 -10.67 -27.52 10.43
N THR A 19 -9.48 -27.84 9.92
CA THR A 19 -8.25 -27.14 10.35
C THR A 19 -8.09 -25.89 9.49
N GLN A 20 -8.86 -24.84 9.79
CA GLN A 20 -8.66 -23.53 9.17
C GLN A 20 -7.32 -22.98 9.65
N SER A 21 -6.35 -22.93 8.74
CA SER A 21 -5.02 -22.39 8.99
C SER A 21 -5.12 -20.87 9.08
N TYR A 22 -5.38 -20.33 10.27
CA TYR A 22 -5.25 -18.90 10.52
C TYR A 22 -3.75 -18.56 10.55
N SER A 23 -3.18 -18.20 9.40
CA SER A 23 -1.86 -17.58 9.36
C SER A 23 -1.98 -16.19 10.01
N PRO A 24 -1.15 -15.84 11.02
CA PRO A 24 -1.12 -14.48 11.53
C PRO A 24 -0.76 -13.54 10.37
N LYS A 25 -1.57 -12.50 10.15
CA LYS A 25 -1.22 -11.43 9.20
C LYS A 25 0.12 -10.85 9.66
N ALA A 26 1.19 -11.13 8.92
CA ALA A 26 2.52 -10.60 9.23
C ALA A 26 2.44 -9.07 9.34
N MET A 27 3.15 -8.48 10.32
CA MET A 27 3.14 -7.02 10.56
C MET A 27 3.42 -6.20 9.29
N ALA A 28 4.24 -6.72 8.36
CA ALA A 28 4.58 -6.07 7.10
C ALA A 28 3.37 -5.83 6.16
N TYR A 29 2.42 -6.78 6.07
CA TYR A 29 1.22 -6.63 5.22
C TYR A 29 0.38 -5.42 5.67
N ASN A 30 0.29 -5.20 6.98
CA ASN A 30 -0.46 -4.05 7.52
C ASN A 30 0.21 -2.71 7.18
N VAL A 31 1.54 -2.65 7.03
CA VAL A 31 2.23 -1.38 6.76
C VAL A 31 1.95 -0.87 5.35
N ALA A 32 2.05 -1.73 4.33
CA ALA A 32 1.77 -1.32 2.95
C ALA A 32 0.31 -0.90 2.76
N GLN A 33 -0.64 -1.64 3.38
CA GLN A 33 -2.06 -1.29 3.38
C GLN A 33 -2.30 0.08 4.04
N ASN A 34 -1.73 0.30 5.23
CA ASN A 34 -1.84 1.60 5.92
C ASN A 34 -1.20 2.74 5.11
N ILE A 35 -0.10 2.49 4.40
CA ILE A 35 0.49 3.49 3.49
C ILE A 35 -0.51 3.88 2.41
N CYS A 36 -1.10 2.90 1.71
CA CYS A 36 -2.08 3.19 0.67
C CYS A 36 -3.33 3.88 1.22
N GLU A 37 -3.83 3.46 2.39
CA GLU A 37 -4.97 4.10 3.06
C GLU A 37 -4.67 5.57 3.38
N PHE A 38 -3.52 5.85 4.00
CA PHE A 38 -3.18 7.22 4.40
C PHE A 38 -2.85 8.11 3.20
N VAL A 39 -2.32 7.54 2.11
CA VAL A 39 -2.16 8.27 0.84
C VAL A 39 -3.53 8.58 0.24
N ALA A 40 -4.43 7.59 0.11
CA ALA A 40 -5.75 7.78 -0.47
C ALA A 40 -6.60 8.82 0.30
N ALA A 41 -6.48 8.84 1.63
CA ALA A 41 -7.18 9.79 2.49
C ALA A 41 -6.49 11.18 2.61
N ASP A 42 -5.36 11.39 1.92
CA ASP A 42 -4.50 12.57 2.05
C ASP A 42 -4.10 12.90 3.52
N ASP A 43 -4.03 11.88 4.38
CA ASP A 43 -3.70 12.06 5.81
C ASP A 43 -2.19 12.11 6.03
N LYS A 44 -1.64 13.29 5.76
CA LYS A 44 -0.22 13.60 5.96
C LYS A 44 0.26 13.36 7.40
N ARG A 45 -0.60 13.49 8.43
CA ARG A 45 -0.19 13.30 9.84
C ARG A 45 -0.01 11.82 10.16
N ARG A 46 -1.00 11.00 9.82
CA ARG A 46 -0.92 9.53 10.02
C ARG A 46 0.15 8.91 9.15
N PHE A 47 0.27 9.35 7.88
CA PHE A 47 1.33 8.90 6.99
C PHE A 47 2.72 9.21 7.56
N ARG A 48 2.98 10.46 8.00
CA ARG A 48 4.25 10.82 8.63
C ARG A 48 4.52 10.02 9.91
N SER A 49 3.50 9.82 10.74
CA SER A 49 3.62 9.04 11.99
C SER A 49 4.00 7.59 11.70
N LEU A 50 3.31 6.95 10.74
CA LEU A 50 3.60 5.58 10.32
C LEU A 50 5.05 5.43 9.85
N LEU A 51 5.48 6.30 8.93
CA LEU A 51 6.86 6.27 8.42
C LEU A 51 7.88 6.41 9.53
N LYS A 52 7.64 7.29 10.51
CA LYS A 52 8.54 7.49 11.65
C LYS A 52 8.59 6.25 12.56
N THR A 53 7.42 5.73 12.94
CA THR A 53 7.29 4.57 13.84
C THR A 53 7.93 3.32 13.22
N GLN A 54 7.73 3.12 11.93
CA GLN A 54 8.28 1.98 11.19
C GLN A 54 9.71 2.24 10.66
N ARG A 55 10.27 3.42 10.90
CA ARG A 55 11.59 3.87 10.40
C ARG A 55 11.74 3.75 8.87
N ILE A 56 10.67 3.99 8.14
CA ILE A 56 10.61 3.90 6.67
C ILE A 56 11.00 5.24 6.06
N LYS A 57 11.83 5.18 5.01
CA LYS A 57 12.18 6.34 4.18
C LYS A 57 11.29 6.32 2.94
N ILE A 58 10.71 7.46 2.56
CA ILE A 58 9.86 7.54 1.35
C ILE A 58 10.62 7.03 0.11
N ARG A 59 11.90 7.40 -0.05
CA ARG A 59 12.72 6.94 -1.17
C ARG A 59 12.93 5.42 -1.25
N SER A 60 12.70 4.68 -0.16
CA SER A 60 12.86 3.21 -0.17
C SER A 60 11.55 2.49 -0.46
N ILE A 61 10.41 3.16 -0.32
CA ILE A 61 9.09 2.56 -0.61
C ILE A 61 8.46 3.10 -1.89
N PHE A 62 9.10 4.08 -2.52
CA PHE A 62 8.62 4.70 -3.73
C PHE A 62 8.49 3.66 -4.86
N ASP A 63 9.52 2.85 -5.09
CA ASP A 63 9.49 1.80 -6.12
C ASP A 63 8.94 0.46 -5.60
N ASP A 64 9.03 0.22 -4.29
CA ASP A 64 8.68 -1.08 -3.69
C ASP A 64 7.20 -1.24 -3.33
N ILE A 65 6.47 -0.14 -3.12
CA ILE A 65 5.06 -0.18 -2.72
C ILE A 65 4.18 0.38 -3.84
N THR A 66 3.29 -0.49 -4.32
CA THR A 66 2.26 -0.12 -5.28
C THR A 66 0.88 -0.11 -4.63
N CYS A 67 0.14 0.97 -4.82
CA CYS A 67 -1.26 1.11 -4.46
C CYS A 67 -2.09 1.11 -5.74
N ASN A 68 -2.98 0.13 -5.90
CA ASN A 68 -3.79 -0.07 -7.12
C ASN A 68 -2.93 -0.08 -8.41
N GLY A 69 -1.76 -0.73 -8.37
CA GLY A 69 -0.84 -0.82 -9.50
C GLY A 69 -0.04 0.44 -9.82
N LYS A 70 -0.18 1.52 -9.03
CA LYS A 70 0.61 2.74 -9.16
C LYS A 70 1.57 2.87 -7.98
N ASN A 71 2.76 3.43 -8.18
CA ASN A 71 3.59 3.81 -7.05
C ASN A 71 2.90 4.87 -6.18
N ILE A 72 3.39 5.07 -4.95
CA ILE A 72 2.75 5.95 -3.97
C ILE A 72 2.60 7.42 -4.41
N LEU A 73 3.43 7.95 -5.32
CA LEU A 73 3.30 9.32 -5.81
C LEU A 73 2.20 9.44 -6.87
N PHE A 74 2.18 8.54 -7.85
CA PHE A 74 1.13 8.55 -8.87
C PHE A 74 -0.21 8.10 -8.32
N PHE A 75 -0.21 7.27 -7.28
CA PHE A 75 -1.41 6.98 -6.52
C PHE A 75 -1.90 8.23 -5.77
N ALA A 76 -1.02 8.99 -5.13
CA ALA A 76 -1.40 10.26 -4.52
C ALA A 76 -2.02 11.24 -5.54
N ALA A 77 -1.43 11.33 -6.74
CA ALA A 77 -1.98 12.13 -7.84
C ALA A 77 -3.39 11.64 -8.25
N ALA A 78 -3.56 10.34 -8.47
CA ALA A 78 -4.85 9.75 -8.85
C ALA A 78 -5.93 9.90 -7.77
N SER A 79 -5.54 9.96 -6.49
CA SER A 79 -6.43 10.15 -5.35
C SER A 79 -6.65 11.62 -4.95
N ASN A 80 -6.10 12.59 -5.69
CA ASN A 80 -6.10 14.02 -5.33
C ASN A 80 -5.46 14.32 -3.94
N ALA A 81 -4.52 13.50 -3.51
CA ALA A 81 -3.85 13.61 -2.22
C ALA A 81 -2.66 14.59 -2.28
N ASN A 82 -2.98 15.88 -2.35
CA ASN A 82 -1.99 16.93 -2.57
C ASN A 82 -1.02 17.09 -1.40
N ASN A 83 -1.49 16.98 -0.15
CA ASN A 83 -0.63 17.18 1.03
C ASN A 83 0.38 16.04 1.20
N VAL A 84 -0.07 14.81 1.00
CA VAL A 84 0.79 13.62 1.02
C VAL A 84 1.71 13.61 -0.19
N GLY A 85 1.19 13.91 -1.38
CA GLY A 85 1.97 14.01 -2.61
C GLY A 85 3.11 15.02 -2.52
N GLU A 86 2.84 16.22 -2.02
CA GLU A 86 3.87 17.25 -1.77
C GLU A 86 4.95 16.73 -0.80
N MET A 87 4.55 16.03 0.27
CA MET A 87 5.51 15.45 1.21
C MET A 87 6.37 14.36 0.55
N ILE A 88 5.80 13.54 -0.34
CA ILE A 88 6.52 12.52 -1.10
C ILE A 88 7.55 13.20 -2.02
N ILE A 89 7.12 14.17 -2.84
CA ILE A 89 7.99 14.97 -3.72
C ILE A 89 9.16 15.57 -2.92
N LYS A 90 8.86 16.14 -1.75
CA LYS A 90 9.86 16.75 -0.88
C LYS A 90 10.92 15.79 -0.33
N LYS A 91 10.68 14.47 -0.38
CA LYS A 91 11.56 13.43 0.14
C LYS A 91 12.20 12.54 -0.93
N LEU A 92 11.80 12.69 -2.19
CA LEU A 92 12.44 12.01 -3.30
C LEU A 92 13.76 12.69 -3.73
N PRO A 93 14.74 11.91 -4.25
CA PRO A 93 15.93 12.47 -4.88
C PRO A 93 15.56 13.30 -6.12
N LYS A 94 16.27 14.40 -6.37
CA LYS A 94 16.01 15.27 -7.53
C LYS A 94 16.07 14.53 -8.87
N LYS A 95 17.04 13.62 -9.02
CA LYS A 95 17.21 12.81 -10.24
C LYS A 95 15.96 11.98 -10.55
N VAL A 96 15.47 11.22 -9.58
CA VAL A 96 14.24 10.41 -9.70
C VAL A 96 13.05 11.29 -10.05
N LEU A 97 12.93 12.44 -9.38
CA LEU A 97 11.83 13.36 -9.64
C LEU A 97 11.87 13.93 -11.06
N GLY A 98 13.05 14.30 -11.56
CA GLY A 98 13.25 14.86 -12.90
C GLY A 98 12.82 13.92 -14.02
N GLU A 99 13.00 12.61 -13.84
CA GLU A 99 12.57 11.57 -14.79
C GLU A 99 11.04 11.40 -14.84
N LEU A 100 10.31 11.88 -13.83
CA LEU A 100 8.87 11.66 -13.64
C LEU A 100 8.01 12.91 -13.85
N VAL A 101 8.62 14.09 -14.03
CA VAL A 101 7.89 15.37 -14.04
C VAL A 101 6.81 15.40 -15.12
N ASP A 102 7.14 14.99 -16.34
CA ASP A 102 6.24 15.10 -17.48
C ASP A 102 4.99 14.22 -17.28
N GLU A 103 5.18 12.97 -16.82
CA GLU A 103 4.08 12.05 -16.53
C GLU A 103 3.25 12.55 -15.33
N LEU A 104 3.91 13.11 -14.30
CA LEU A 104 3.22 13.62 -13.12
C LEU A 104 2.36 14.85 -13.43
N ILE A 105 2.80 15.74 -14.33
CA ILE A 105 2.00 16.89 -14.78
C ILE A 105 0.70 16.43 -15.44
N LEU A 106 0.74 15.36 -16.24
CA LEU A 106 -0.44 14.78 -16.87
C LEU A 106 -1.40 14.16 -15.84
N ALA A 107 -0.86 13.55 -14.78
CA ALA A 107 -1.65 12.93 -13.73
C ALA A 107 -2.24 13.95 -12.72
N SER A 108 -1.49 14.99 -12.38
CA SER A 108 -1.89 16.06 -11.46
C SER A 108 -1.11 17.34 -11.76
N PRO A 109 -1.76 18.41 -12.26
CA PRO A 109 -1.10 19.68 -12.53
C PRO A 109 -0.43 20.28 -11.28
N THR A 110 -1.09 20.18 -10.12
CA THR A 110 -0.59 20.71 -8.85
C THR A 110 0.68 20.02 -8.40
N LEU A 111 0.70 18.68 -8.38
CA LEU A 111 1.88 17.92 -7.97
C LEU A 111 2.99 17.99 -9.02
N GLY A 112 2.64 18.01 -10.31
CA GLY A 112 3.58 18.17 -11.41
C GLY A 112 4.33 19.50 -11.37
N ALA A 113 3.64 20.61 -11.07
CA ALA A 113 4.28 21.92 -10.90
C ALA A 113 5.27 21.93 -9.72
N LEU A 114 4.88 21.37 -8.58
CA LEU A 114 5.76 21.22 -7.41
C LEU A 114 6.97 20.33 -7.70
N ALA A 115 6.77 19.26 -8.48
CA ALA A 115 7.85 18.37 -8.87
C ALA A 115 8.86 19.08 -9.78
N LYS A 116 8.37 19.83 -10.77
CA LYS A 116 9.19 20.62 -11.70
C LYS A 116 10.03 21.67 -10.97
N GLU A 117 9.44 22.39 -10.02
CA GLU A 117 10.15 23.38 -9.19
C GLU A 117 11.30 22.74 -8.41
N ARG A 118 11.06 21.55 -7.82
CA ARG A 118 12.03 20.89 -6.95
C ARG A 118 13.10 20.09 -7.72
N SER A 119 12.83 19.68 -8.96
CA SER A 119 13.77 18.96 -9.83
C SER A 119 14.79 19.87 -10.51
N GLY A 120 14.44 21.16 -10.71
CA GLY A 120 15.38 22.21 -11.13
C GLY A 120 16.51 22.42 -10.12
#